data_AF-A0A956Q9Z4-F1
#
_entry.id   AF-A0A956Q9Z4-F1
#
_cell.length_a   1.000
_cell.length_b   1.000
_cell.length_c   1.000
_cell.angle_alpha   90.00
_cell.angle_beta   90.00
_cell.angle_gamma   90.00
#
_symmetry.space_group_name_H-M   'P 1'
#
loop_
_entity.id
_entity.type
_entity.pdbx_description
1 polymer ?
#
loop_
_entity_poly.entity_id
_entity_poly.type
_entity_poly.pdbx_seq_one_letter_code
_entity_poly.pdbx_strand_id
1 'polypeptide(L)'
;MTDLQAETVLQVAPHLVRGEIDGDTVAMSVETGRYYHLNETAGFILAALDEPRSVAELSALLSQEFEIDPETCAAQVLAFVGELLTKDVVAVQA
;
A
#
# COMPACT_ATOMS: atom_id res chain seq x y z
N MET A 1 -6.52 -7.09 15.44
CA MET A 1 -6.56 -5.75 14.81
C MET A 1 -5.27 -5.07 15.21
N THR A 2 -4.35 -4.93 14.27
CA THR A 2 -3.12 -4.16 14.50
C THR A 2 -3.53 -2.69 14.64
N ASP A 3 -3.18 -2.04 15.73
CA ASP A 3 -3.34 -0.59 15.86
C ASP A 3 -2.39 0.06 14.86
N LEU A 4 -2.93 0.46 13.70
CA LEU A 4 -2.18 1.14 12.67
C LEU A 4 -1.96 2.59 13.09
N GLN A 5 -0.70 3.00 13.22
CA GLN A 5 -0.29 4.34 13.62
C GLN A 5 0.56 5.00 12.54
N ALA A 6 0.74 6.31 12.63
CA ALA A 6 1.50 7.10 11.65
C ALA A 6 2.96 6.59 11.51
N GLU A 7 3.55 6.13 12.60
CA GLU A 7 4.92 5.62 12.68
C GLU A 7 5.04 4.15 12.28
N THR A 8 3.93 3.47 12.01
CA THR A 8 3.95 2.05 11.63
C THR A 8 4.64 1.91 10.28
N VAL A 9 5.75 1.18 10.25
CA VAL A 9 6.51 0.89 9.03
C VAL A 9 5.89 -0.30 8.32
N LEU A 10 5.71 -0.15 7.01
CA LEU A 10 5.07 -1.11 6.14
C LEU A 10 6.06 -1.55 5.07
N GLN A 11 5.83 -2.74 4.55
CA GLN A 11 6.53 -3.31 3.41
C GLN A 11 5.52 -4.07 2.55
N VAL A 12 5.84 -4.27 1.27
CA VAL A 12 5.07 -5.19 0.42
C VAL A 12 5.14 -6.60 1.04
N ALA A 13 4.03 -7.32 1.04
CA ALA A 13 4.02 -8.68 1.56
C ALA A 13 5.00 -9.56 0.75
N PRO A 14 5.86 -10.35 1.41
CA PRO A 14 6.97 -11.07 0.75
C PRO A 14 6.49 -12.16 -0.24
N HIS A 15 5.24 -12.60 -0.11
CA HIS A 15 4.61 -13.58 -0.98
C HIS A 15 3.85 -12.93 -2.16
N LEU A 16 3.87 -11.61 -2.29
CA LEU A 16 3.20 -10.89 -3.35
C LEU A 16 4.11 -10.78 -4.58
N VAL A 17 3.62 -11.22 -5.73
CA VAL A 17 4.28 -11.04 -7.03
C VAL A 17 3.51 -9.98 -7.80
N ARG A 18 4.24 -8.96 -8.29
CA ARG A 18 3.70 -7.88 -9.12
C ARG A 18 3.96 -8.16 -10.59
N GLY A 19 3.06 -7.69 -11.44
CA GLY A 19 3.20 -7.75 -12.89
C GLY A 19 2.42 -6.62 -13.55
N GLU A 20 2.46 -6.59 -14.87
CA GLU A 20 1.73 -5.63 -15.69
C GLU A 20 0.91 -6.40 -16.74
N ILE A 21 -0.37 -6.05 -16.88
CA ILE A 21 -1.25 -6.59 -17.92
C ILE A 21 -1.96 -5.42 -18.57
N ASP A 22 -1.83 -5.29 -19.89
CA ASP A 22 -2.46 -4.21 -20.68
C ASP A 22 -2.14 -2.79 -20.18
N GLY A 23 -0.97 -2.59 -19.57
CA GLY A 23 -0.55 -1.31 -18.99
C GLY A 23 -0.98 -1.10 -17.54
N ASP A 24 -1.81 -1.98 -16.98
CA ASP A 24 -2.26 -1.91 -15.59
C ASP A 24 -1.35 -2.72 -14.67
N THR A 25 -1.06 -2.18 -13.49
CA THR A 25 -0.31 -2.90 -12.46
C THR A 25 -1.21 -3.91 -11.76
N VAL A 26 -0.73 -5.14 -11.64
CA VAL A 26 -1.46 -6.25 -11.03
C VAL A 26 -0.58 -6.94 -10.00
N ALA A 27 -1.21 -7.50 -8.98
CA ALA A 27 -0.51 -8.25 -7.94
C ALA A 27 -1.20 -9.59 -7.67
N MET A 28 -0.39 -10.62 -7.42
CA MET A 28 -0.86 -11.95 -7.08
C MET A 28 -0.21 -12.43 -5.79
N SER A 29 -1.01 -12.88 -4.84
CA SER A 29 -0.53 -13.58 -3.66
C SER A 29 -0.24 -15.04 -4.05
N VAL A 30 1.02 -15.46 -3.99
CA VAL A 30 1.40 -16.84 -4.36
C VAL A 30 0.91 -17.87 -3.35
N GLU A 31 0.66 -17.45 -2.10
CA GLU A 31 0.16 -18.33 -1.03
C GLU A 31 -1.34 -18.62 -1.18
N THR A 32 -2.13 -17.61 -1.54
CA THR A 32 -3.59 -17.74 -1.61
C THR A 32 -4.12 -17.93 -3.03
N GLY A 33 -3.29 -17.67 -4.05
CA GLY A 33 -3.71 -17.61 -5.45
C GLY A 33 -4.62 -16.42 -5.78
N ARG A 34 -4.78 -15.47 -4.85
CA ARG A 34 -5.60 -14.28 -5.06
C ARG A 34 -4.92 -13.31 -6.00
N TYR A 35 -5.72 -12.76 -6.89
CA TYR A 35 -5.31 -11.77 -7.87
C TYR A 35 -5.95 -10.42 -7.55
N TYR A 36 -5.15 -9.37 -7.61
CA TYR A 36 -5.52 -8.00 -7.33
C TYR A 36 -5.20 -7.14 -8.55
N HIS A 37 -6.22 -6.49 -9.10
CA HIS A 37 -6.03 -5.38 -10.02
C HIS A 37 -5.80 -4.12 -9.19
N LEU A 38 -4.69 -3.44 -9.42
CA LEU A 38 -4.30 -2.27 -8.64
C LEU A 38 -4.75 -1.04 -9.39
N ASN A 39 -5.52 -0.19 -8.71
CA ASN A 39 -5.72 1.16 -9.19
C ASN A 39 -4.42 1.97 -9.04
N GLU A 40 -4.40 3.16 -9.61
CA GLU A 40 -3.25 4.07 -9.58
C GLU A 40 -2.72 4.30 -8.16
N THR A 41 -3.60 4.53 -7.18
CA THR A 41 -3.23 4.71 -5.77
C THR A 41 -2.56 3.47 -5.18
N ALA A 42 -3.09 2.28 -5.42
CA ALA A 42 -2.52 1.03 -4.92
C ALA A 42 -1.18 0.72 -5.59
N GLY A 43 -1.07 0.96 -6.91
CA GLY A 43 0.16 0.86 -7.67
C GLY A 43 1.24 1.79 -7.10
N PHE A 44 0.88 3.06 -6.86
CA PHE A 44 1.78 4.04 -6.26
C PHE A 44 2.26 3.61 -4.86
N ILE A 45 1.36 3.16 -3.98
CA ILE A 45 1.72 2.69 -2.64
C ILE A 45 2.68 1.50 -2.72
N LEU A 46 2.40 0.52 -3.58
CA LEU A 46 3.24 -0.65 -3.74
C LEU A 46 4.60 -0.31 -4.34
N ALA A 47 4.69 0.67 -5.24
CA ALA A 47 5.96 1.17 -5.76
C ALA A 47 6.74 1.95 -4.70
N ALA A 48 6.07 2.81 -3.93
CA ALA A 48 6.69 3.53 -2.81
C ALA A 48 7.23 2.57 -1.73
N LEU A 49 6.58 1.42 -1.56
CA LEU A 49 6.96 0.34 -0.66
C LEU A 49 8.00 -0.64 -1.23
N ASP A 50 8.62 -0.36 -2.39
CA ASP A 50 9.85 -1.02 -2.81
C ASP A 50 10.95 -0.88 -1.75
N GLU A 51 10.88 0.19 -0.97
CA GLU A 51 11.60 0.36 0.29
C GLU A 51 10.58 0.51 1.44
N PRO A 52 10.84 -0.09 2.62
CA PRO A 52 9.94 0.04 3.76
C PRO A 52 9.75 1.50 4.18
N ARG A 53 8.48 1.90 4.36
CA ARG A 53 8.10 3.27 4.74
C ARG A 53 7.01 3.28 5.79
N SER A 54 7.01 4.33 6.60
CA SER A 54 5.95 4.59 7.56
C SER A 54 4.65 5.04 6.89
N VAL A 55 3.52 4.86 7.57
CA VAL A 55 2.22 5.40 7.13
C VAL A 55 2.29 6.92 6.92
N ALA A 56 3.01 7.64 7.78
CA ALA A 56 3.20 9.08 7.68
C ALA A 56 3.94 9.47 6.39
N GLU A 57 5.03 8.77 6.06
CA GLU A 57 5.79 9.01 4.83
C GLU A 57 4.95 8.69 3.59
N LEU A 58 4.22 7.58 3.58
CA LEU A 58 3.30 7.26 2.49
C LEU A 58 2.24 8.34 2.32
N SER A 59 1.63 8.79 3.41
CA SER A 59 0.62 9.85 3.38
C SER A 59 1.19 11.15 2.81
N ALA A 60 2.41 11.52 3.18
CA ALA A 60 3.08 12.70 2.65
C ALA A 60 3.41 12.58 1.15
N LEU A 61 3.80 11.39 0.69
CA LEU A 61 4.07 11.12 -0.72
C LEU A 61 2.79 11.18 -1.57
N LEU A 62 1.71 10.53 -1.11
CA LEU A 62 0.43 10.56 -1.81
C LEU A 62 -0.20 11.96 -1.80
N SER A 63 -0.09 12.70 -0.70
CA SER A 63 -0.58 14.08 -0.63
C SER A 63 0.09 14.96 -1.69
N GLN A 64 1.40 14.77 -1.92
CA GLN A 64 2.14 15.49 -2.96
C GLN A 64 1.78 15.01 -4.37
N GLU A 65 1.73 13.70 -4.61
CA GLU A 65 1.45 13.12 -5.93
C GLU A 65 0.04 13.46 -6.42
N PHE A 66 -0.95 13.34 -5.54
CA PHE A 66 -2.35 13.53 -5.89
C PHE A 66 -2.89 14.94 -5.55
N GLU A 67 -2.02 15.85 -5.11
CA GLU A 67 -2.36 17.22 -4.67
C GLU A 67 -3.53 17.26 -3.66
N ILE A 68 -3.54 16.32 -2.71
CA ILE A 68 -4.57 16.20 -1.67
C ILE A 68 -4.10 16.88 -0.39
N ASP A 69 -5.01 17.54 0.32
CA ASP A 69 -4.76 18.06 1.67
C ASP A 69 -4.15 17.00 2.61
N PRO A 70 -3.08 17.32 3.37
CA PRO A 70 -2.38 16.34 4.20
C PRO A 70 -3.24 15.66 5.27
N GLU A 71 -4.15 16.39 5.93
CA GLU A 71 -5.01 15.81 6.97
C GLU A 71 -6.00 14.81 6.37
N THR A 72 -6.60 15.18 5.24
CA THR A 72 -7.50 14.32 4.48
C THR A 72 -6.77 13.09 3.93
N CYS A 73 -5.58 13.30 3.36
CA CYS A 73 -4.77 12.24 2.79
C CYS A 73 -4.34 11.21 3.85
N ALA A 74 -3.90 11.67 5.02
CA ALA A 74 -3.48 10.78 6.10
C ALA A 74 -4.61 9.85 6.55
N ALA A 75 -5.83 10.37 6.73
CA ALA A 75 -6.99 9.54 7.10
C ALA A 75 -7.34 8.51 6.01
N GLN A 76 -7.29 8.90 4.74
CA GLN A 76 -7.57 8.02 3.60
C GLN A 76 -6.51 6.93 3.44
N VAL A 77 -5.23 7.30 3.53
CA VAL A 77 -4.10 6.35 3.43
C VAL A 77 -4.14 5.36 4.59
N LEU A 78 -4.41 5.82 5.82
CA LEU A 78 -4.53 4.94 6.97
C LEU A 78 -5.63 3.90 6.78
N ALA A 79 -6.82 4.32 6.32
CA ALA A 79 -7.93 3.41 6.05
C ALA A 79 -7.59 2.42 4.92
N PHE A 80 -7.00 2.92 3.83
CA PHE A 80 -6.69 2.11 2.65
C PHE A 80 -5.58 1.08 2.92
N VAL A 81 -4.50 1.48 3.59
CA VAL A 81 -3.45 0.55 4.04
C VAL A 81 -4.02 -0.49 5.00
N GLY A 82 -4.95 -0.11 5.87
CA GLY A 82 -5.68 -1.05 6.72
C GLY A 82 -6.37 -2.14 5.90
N GLU A 83 -7.03 -1.78 4.79
CA GLU A 83 -7.60 -2.77 3.87
C GLU A 83 -6.53 -3.66 3.23
N LEU A 84 -5.42 -3.08 2.78
CA LEU A 84 -4.32 -3.84 2.16
C LEU A 84 -3.71 -4.85 3.13
N LEU A 85 -3.58 -4.50 4.41
CA LEU A 85 -3.15 -5.41 5.47
C LEU A 85 -4.13 -6.58 5.65
N THR A 86 -5.44 -6.31 5.65
CA THR A 86 -6.45 -7.39 5.76
C THR A 86 -6.48 -8.31 4.54
N LYS A 87 -5.94 -7.87 3.41
CA LYS A 87 -5.84 -8.63 2.16
C LYS A 87 -4.48 -9.30 1.98
N ASP A 88 -3.59 -9.19 2.97
CA ASP A 88 -2.20 -9.69 2.94
C ASP A 88 -1.39 -9.14 1.75
N VAL A 89 -1.72 -7.92 1.28
CA VAL A 89 -1.01 -7.26 0.17
C VAL A 89 0.23 -6.52 0.68
N VAL A 90 0.12 -5.93 1.87
CA VAL A 90 1.23 -5.31 2.60
C VAL A 90 1.33 -5.95 3.98
N ALA A 91 2.47 -5.81 4.63
CA ALA A 91 2.72 -6.29 5.98
C ALA A 91 3.40 -5.20 6.81
N VAL A 92 3.16 -5.23 8.13
CA VAL A 92 3.93 -4.41 9.07
C VAL A 92 5.35 -4.98 9.16
N GLN A 93 6.33 -4.10 9.04
CA GLN A 93 7.73 -4.47 9.24
C GLN A 93 8.01 -4.63 10.73
N ALA A 94 8.64 -5.75 11.10
CA ALA A 94 9.06 -6.07 12.46
C ALA A 94 10.47 -5.54 12.79
#